data_AF-A0A7K0AA52-F1
#
_entry.id   AF-A0A7K0AA52-F1
#
_cell.length_a   1.000
_cell.length_b   1.000
_cell.length_c   1.000
_cell.angle_alpha   90.00
_cell.angle_beta   90.00
_cell.angle_gamma   90.00
#
_symmetry.space_group_name_H-M   'P 1'
#
loop_
_entity.id
_entity.type
_entity.pdbx_description
1 polymer ?
#
loop_
_entity_poly.entity_id
_entity_poly.type
_entity_poly.pdbx_seq_one_letter_code
_entity_poly.pdbx_strand_id
1 'polypeptide(L)' 'MDEKTQVQALDRTAPVLPLMPGVPERRTHDYKRAGTTNLYAALDVASGKVIADLTPRQRGVPPVF' A
#
# COMPACT_ATOMS: atom_id res chain seq x y z
N MET A 1 -17.46 12.13 0.80
CA MET A 1 -16.35 11.57 0.00
C MET A 1 -15.11 11.65 0.87
N ASP A 2 -14.43 10.52 1.05
CA ASP A 2 -13.19 10.40 1.79
C ASP A 2 -12.03 10.32 0.81
N GLU A 3 -10.92 10.97 1.15
CA GLU A 3 -9.69 10.96 0.35
C GLU A 3 -8.51 10.62 1.25
N LYS A 4 -7.72 9.65 0.81
CA LYS A 4 -6.43 9.34 1.40
C LYS A 4 -5.34 9.47 0.34
N THR A 5 -4.54 10.52 0.47
CA THR A 5 -3.42 10.79 -0.44
C THR A 5 -2.12 10.13 0.04
N GLN A 6 -1.14 10.04 -0.86
CA GLN A 6 0.22 9.55 -0.56
C GLN A 6 0.29 8.12 -0.01
N VAL A 7 -0.66 7.26 -0.38
CA VAL A 7 -0.63 5.85 -0.01
C VAL A 7 0.60 5.21 -0.67
N GLN A 8 1.56 4.76 0.14
CA GLN A 8 2.80 4.16 -0.36
C GLN A 8 2.56 2.73 -0.81
N ALA A 9 2.93 2.44 -2.06
CA ALA A 9 2.98 1.07 -2.57
C ALA A 9 4.32 0.45 -2.16
N LEU A 10 4.30 -0.29 -1.05
CA LEU A 10 5.47 -0.98 -0.49
C LEU A 10 5.33 -2.47 -0.68
N ASP A 11 6.34 -3.09 -1.28
CA ASP A 11 6.46 -4.55 -1.34
C ASP A 11 7.70 -5.00 -0.56
N ARG A 12 7.67 -6.22 -0.02
CA ARG A 12 8.80 -6.79 0.71
C ARG A 12 9.88 -7.23 -0.26
N THR A 13 11.14 -7.01 0.12
CA THR A 13 12.27 -7.36 -0.74
C THR A 13 12.58 -8.85 -0.79
N ALA A 14 12.29 -9.59 0.28
CA ALA A 14 12.61 -11.01 0.43
C ALA A 14 11.35 -11.85 0.66
N PRO A 15 11.28 -13.07 0.10
CA PRO A 15 10.21 -14.01 0.38
C PRO A 15 10.26 -14.47 1.83
N VAL A 16 9.08 -14.70 2.41
CA VAL A 16 8.96 -15.35 3.71
C VAL A 16 9.39 -16.80 3.54
N LEU A 17 10.53 -17.17 4.14
CA LEU A 17 11.01 -18.54 4.10
C LEU A 17 10.09 -19.43 4.97
N PRO A 18 9.85 -20.69 4.56
CA PRO A 18 9.07 -21.62 5.36
C PRO A 18 9.71 -21.77 6.74
N LEU A 19 8.92 -21.49 7.77
CA LEU A 19 9.37 -21.64 9.15
C LEU A 19 9.04 -23.05 9.64
N MET A 20 9.95 -23.61 10.44
CA MET A 20 9.64 -24.75 11.28
C MET A 20 8.55 -24.35 12.29
N PRO A 21 7.62 -25.25 12.64
CA PRO A 21 6.63 -24.99 13.68
C PRO A 21 7.30 -24.51 14.98
N GLY A 22 6.87 -23.36 15.50
CA GLY A 22 7.44 -22.75 16.72
C GLY A 22 8.54 -21.71 16.50
N VAL A 23 8.97 -21.46 15.24
CA VAL A 23 9.93 -20.39 14.94
C VAL A 23 9.17 -19.10 14.53
N PRO A 24 9.41 -17.95 15.17
CA PRO A 24 8.78 -16.69 14.78
C PRO A 24 9.28 -16.21 13.42
N GLU A 25 8.38 -15.67 12.61
CA GLU A 25 8.66 -15.18 11.26
C GLU A 25 9.67 -14.04 11.26
N ARG A 26 10.80 -14.22 10.57
CA ARG A 26 11.74 -13.13 10.30
C ARG A 26 11.32 -12.42 9.01
N ARG A 27 10.94 -11.15 9.13
CA ARG A 27 10.65 -10.28 7.99
C ARG A 27 11.82 -9.31 7.81
N THR A 28 12.28 -9.13 6.56
CA THR A 28 13.25 -8.08 6.24
C THR A 28 12.61 -6.70 6.44
N HIS A 29 13.36 -5.78 7.04
CA HIS A 29 12.93 -4.39 7.24
C HIS A 29 12.96 -3.56 5.94
N ASP A 30 13.56 -4.09 4.88
CA ASP A 30 13.69 -3.40 3.60
C ASP A 30 12.44 -3.57 2.72
N TYR A 31 12.13 -2.51 1.97
CA TYR A 31 10.97 -2.46 1.08
C TYR A 31 11.37 -1.98 -0.31
N LYS A 32 10.71 -2.52 -1.34
CA LYS A 32 10.71 -1.96 -2.69
C LYS A 32 9.61 -0.90 -2.76
N ARG A 33 9.98 0.33 -3.13
CA ARG A 33 9.03 1.43 -3.34
C ARG A 33 8.51 1.39 -4.77
N ALA A 34 7.21 1.12 -4.94
CA ALA A 34 6.52 1.16 -6.22
C ALA A 34 5.83 2.52 -6.50
N GLY A 35 6.05 3.52 -5.64
CA GLY A 35 5.49 4.87 -5.77
C GLY A 35 4.36 5.16 -4.77
N THR A 36 3.57 6.19 -5.06
CA THR A 36 2.44 6.64 -4.25
C THR A 36 1.16 6.70 -5.07
N THR A 37 0.04 6.34 -4.45
CA THR A 37 -1.31 6.36 -5.05
C THR A 37 -2.25 7.15 -4.15
N ASN A 38 -3.29 7.75 -4.73
CA ASN A 38 -4.36 8.39 -3.97
C ASN A 38 -5.61 7.50 -4.04
N LEU A 39 -6.25 7.32 -2.89
CA LEU A 39 -7.49 6.58 -2.74
C LEU A 39 -8.65 7.55 -2.52
N TYR A 40 -9.69 7.39 -3.31
CA TYR A 40 -10.96 8.07 -3.14
C TYR A 40 -12.03 7.05 -2.78
N ALA A 41 -12.86 7.34 -1.78
CA ALA A 41 -13.99 6.49 -1.42
C ALA A 41 -15.25 7.32 -1.14
N ALA A 42 -16.40 6.84 -1.59
CA ALA A 42 -17.70 7.44 -1.33
C ALA A 42 -18.72 6.34 -1.02
N LEU A 43 -19.49 6.54 0.05
CA LEU A 43 -20.64 5.70 0.35
C LEU A 43 -21.88 6.30 -0.32
N ASP A 44 -22.53 5.54 -1.19
CA ASP A 44 -23.89 5.83 -1.64
C ASP A 44 -24.89 5.36 -0.56
N VAL A 45 -25.51 6.31 0.12
CA VAL A 45 -26.43 6.04 1.26
C VAL A 45 -27.72 5.36 0.81
N ALA A 46 -28.16 5.59 -0.43
CA ALA A 46 -29.42 5.02 -0.93
C ALA A 46 -29.27 3.53 -1.27
N SER A 47 -28.12 3.13 -1.83
CA SER A 47 -27.85 1.73 -2.19
C SER A 47 -26.98 0.98 -1.17
N GLY A 48 -26.36 1.68 -0.22
CA GLY A 48 -25.41 1.14 0.74
C GLY A 48 -24.06 0.73 0.14
N LYS A 49 -23.79 1.07 -1.12
CA LYS A 49 -22.56 0.67 -1.83
C LYS A 49 -21.43 1.67 -1.63
N VAL A 50 -20.22 1.15 -1.47
CA VAL A 50 -19.00 1.97 -1.51
C VAL A 50 -18.47 2.02 -2.94
N ILE A 51 -18.30 3.23 -3.45
CA ILE A 51 -17.63 3.53 -4.72
C ILE A 51 -16.20 3.96 -4.34
N ALA A 52 -15.20 3.31 -4.92
CA ALA A 52 -13.81 3.65 -4.69
C ALA A 52 -13.07 3.80 -6.01
N ASP A 53 -12.12 4.72 -6.04
CA ASP A 53 -11.24 4.96 -7.19
C ASP A 53 -9.80 5.18 -6.74
N LEU A 54 -8.86 4.74 -7.57
CA LEU A 54 -7.43 4.88 -7.34
C LEU A 54 -6.84 5.71 -8.48
N THR A 55 -6.34 6.90 -8.16
CA THR A 55 -5.61 7.70 -9.15
C THR A 55 -4.10 7.59 -8.93
N PRO A 56 -3.32 7.21 -9.96
CA PRO A 56 -1.87 7.21 -9.87
C PRO A 56 -1.37 8.65 -10.01
N ARG A 57 -0.92 9.29 -8.91
CA ARG A 57 -0.17 10.56 -9.04
C ARG A 57 0.59 11.02 -7.78
N GLN A 58 1.92 11.16 -7.91
CA GLN A 58 2.77 12.37 -7.73
C GLN A 58 4.24 11.92 -7.64
N ARG A 59 5.07 12.27 -8.64
CA ARG A 59 6.53 12.02 -8.65
C ARG A 59 7.20 12.96 -7.65
N GLY A 60 7.30 12.54 -6.41
CA GLY A 60 7.95 13.29 -5.34
C GLY A 60 8.87 12.40 -4.52
N VAL A 61 9.83 11.74 -5.15
CA VAL A 61 10.99 11.17 -4.45
C VAL A 61 12.22 11.49 -5.28
N PRO A 62 13.05 12.49 -4.91
CA PRO A 62 14.39 12.58 -5.45
C PRO A 62 15.15 11.31 -5.04
N PRO A 63 16.00 10.74 -5.91
CA PRO A 63 16.83 9.61 -5.53
C PRO A 63 17.69 10.01 -4.33
N VAL A 64 17.48 9.35 -3.20
CA VAL A 64 18.42 9.38 -2.08
C VAL A 64 19.51 8.39 -2.48
N PHE A 65 20.65 8.91 -2.94
CA PHE A 65 21.88 8.14 -3.13
C PHE A 65 22.47 7.74 -1.77
#